data_AF-A0A564ZIJ6-F1
#
_entry.id   AF-A0A564ZIJ6-F1
#
_cell.length_a   1.000
_cell.length_b   1.000
_cell.length_c   1.000
_cell.angle_alpha   90.00
_cell.angle_beta   90.00
_cell.angle_gamma   90.00
#
_symmetry.space_group_name_H-M   'P 1'
#
loop_
_entity.id
_entity.type
_entity.pdbx_description
1 polymer ?
#
loop_
_entity_poly.entity_id
_entity_poly.type
_entity_poly.pdbx_seq_one_letter_code
_entity_poly.pdbx_strand_id
1 'polypeptide(L)' 'MVKKALEGLTAVKSAEVSFKEKLARVTYEMGVVTIEQMIEAVKGVGFRATPQ' A
#
# COMPACT_ATOMS: atom_id res chain seq x y z
N MET A 1 -10.62 1.83 0.31
CA MET A 1 -10.35 0.42 -0.04
C MET A 1 -8.86 0.17 -0.10
N VAL A 2 -8.11 0.85 -0.98
CA VAL A 2 -6.63 0.76 -1.05
C VAL A 2 -5.93 1.13 0.27
N LYS A 3 -6.29 2.27 0.88
CA LYS A 3 -5.75 2.66 2.21
C LYS A 3 -5.92 1.55 3.26
N LYS A 4 -7.13 1.00 3.39
CA LYS A 4 -7.44 -0.09 4.34
C LYS A 4 -6.68 -1.38 4.01
N ALA A 5 -6.49 -1.70 2.73
CA ALA A 5 -5.72 -2.88 2.32
C ALA A 5 -4.24 -2.75 2.73
N LEU A 6 -3.67 -1.55 2.56
CA LEU A 6 -2.30 -1.24 2.98
C LEU A 6 -2.17 -1.22 4.50
N GLU A 7 -3.10 -0.57 5.22
CA GLU A 7 -3.12 -0.56 6.70
C GLU A 7 -3.40 -1.95 7.31
N GLY A 8 -3.97 -2.88 6.54
CA GLY A 8 -4.15 -4.26 6.96
C GLY A 8 -2.87 -5.08 7.00
N LEU A 9 -1.77 -4.57 6.41
CA LEU A 9 -0.46 -5.19 6.50
C LEU A 9 0.15 -4.86 7.86
N THR A 10 0.50 -5.89 8.63
CA THR A 10 0.98 -5.76 10.03
C THR A 10 2.19 -4.83 10.20
N ALA A 11 2.98 -4.65 9.14
CA ALA A 11 4.19 -3.82 9.13
C ALA A 11 3.96 -2.39 8.59
N VAL A 12 2.74 -2.04 8.20
CA VAL A 12 2.39 -0.68 7.75
C VAL A 12 1.99 0.15 8.95
N LYS A 13 2.77 1.21 9.23
CA LYS A 13 2.52 2.17 10.30
C LYS A 13 1.46 3.19 9.91
N SER A 14 1.48 3.63 8.66
CA SER A 14 0.51 4.58 8.12
C SER A 14 0.45 4.46 6.60
N ALA A 15 -0.74 4.66 6.03
CA ALA A 15 -0.92 4.75 4.59
C ALA A 15 -1.79 5.96 4.24
N GLU A 16 -1.26 6.86 3.42
CA GLU A 16 -1.96 7.99 2.84
C GLU A 16 -2.19 7.72 1.36
N VAL A 17 -3.44 7.87 0.90
CA VAL A 17 -3.79 7.58 -0.50
C VAL A 17 -4.49 8.80 -1.09
N SER A 18 -3.89 9.35 -2.15
CA SER A 18 -4.42 10.47 -2.93
C SER A 18 -4.96 9.93 -4.25
N PHE A 19 -6.29 9.80 -4.36
CA PHE A 19 -6.93 9.39 -5.62
C PHE A 19 -6.80 10.46 -6.71
N LYS A 20 -6.73 11.74 -6.31
CA LYS A 20 -6.56 12.87 -7.22
C LYS A 20 -5.21 12.79 -7.95
N GLU A 21 -4.16 12.44 -7.21
CA GLU A 21 -2.79 12.31 -7.76
C GLU A 21 -2.48 10.88 -8.20
N LYS A 22 -3.35 9.91 -7.90
CA LYS A 22 -3.13 8.47 -8.10
C LYS A 22 -1.86 7.97 -7.41
N LEU A 23 -1.53 8.55 -6.26
CA LEU A 23 -0.35 8.23 -5.47
C LEU A 23 -0.74 7.71 -4.10
N ALA A 24 0.02 6.74 -3.60
CA ALA A 24 -0.09 6.23 -2.24
C ALA A 24 1.26 6.37 -1.54
N ARG A 25 1.28 7.04 -0.39
CA ARG A 25 2.44 7.13 0.50
C ARG A 25 2.23 6.17 1.65
N VAL A 26 3.14 5.24 1.80
CA VAL A 26 3.05 4.21 2.84
C VAL A 26 4.30 4.28 3.69
N THR A 27 4.10 4.42 5.00
CA THR A 27 5.16 4.32 5.99
C THR A 27 5.13 2.91 6.55
N TYR A 28 6.21 2.17 6.34
CA TYR A 28 6.30 0.76 6.72
C TYR A 28 7.67 0.39 7.27
N GLU A 29 7.74 -0.75 7.94
CA GLU A 29 9.02 -1.29 8.41
C GLU A 29 9.72 -2.08 7.31
N MET A 30 10.85 -1.53 6.84
CA MET A 30 11.73 -2.21 5.89
C MET A 30 12.26 -3.50 6.51
N GLY A 31 12.09 -4.62 5.79
CA GLY A 31 12.49 -5.95 6.24
C GLY A 31 11.35 -6.83 6.75
N VAL A 32 10.18 -6.27 7.06
CA VAL A 32 8.99 -7.04 7.46
C VAL A 32 7.96 -7.12 6.34
N VAL A 33 7.81 -6.04 5.57
CA VAL A 33 6.94 -6.00 4.38
C VAL A 33 7.71 -5.48 3.18
N THR A 34 7.48 -6.10 2.03
CA THR A 34 8.07 -5.69 0.76
C THR A 34 7.08 -4.86 -0.07
N ILE A 35 7.62 -4.07 -1.00
CA ILE A 35 6.80 -3.30 -1.94
C ILE A 35 5.89 -4.23 -2.76
N GLU A 36 6.37 -5.43 -3.10
CA GLU A 36 5.58 -6.42 -3.84
C GLU A 36 4.34 -6.87 -3.05
N GLN A 37 4.48 -7.15 -1.75
CA GLN A 37 3.33 -7.50 -0.90
C GLN A 37 2.31 -6.36 -0.81
N MET A 38 2.77 -5.11 -0.79
CA MET A 38 1.87 -3.95 -0.87
C MET A 38 1.12 -3.92 -2.18
N ILE A 39 1.81 -4.13 -3.30
CA ILE A 39 1.20 -4.16 -4.63
C ILE A 39 0.16 -5.28 -4.72
N GLU A 40 0.44 -6.46 -4.16
CA GLU A 40 -0.52 -7.56 -4.10
C GLU A 40 -1.76 -7.22 -3.25
N ALA A 41 -1.58 -6.56 -2.10
CA ALA A 41 -2.70 -6.10 -1.28
C ALA A 41 -3.59 -5.10 -2.06
N VAL A 42 -2.98 -4.19 -2.82
CA VAL A 42 -3.70 -3.28 -3.71
C VAL A 42 -4.40 -4.03 -4.85
N LYS A 43 -3.79 -5.08 -5.39
CA LYS A 43 -4.36 -5.95 -6.41
C LYS A 43 -5.55 -6.76 -5.91
N GLY A 44 -5.50 -7.24 -4.68
CA GLY A 44 -6.59 -7.98 -4.03
C GLY A 44 -7.87 -7.17 -3.90
N VAL A 45 -7.76 -5.83 -3.86
CA VAL A 45 -8.92 -4.92 -3.85
C VAL A 45 -9.31 -4.40 -5.24
N GLY A 46 -8.73 -4.93 -6.31
CA GLY A 46 -9.08 -4.61 -7.70
C GLY A 46 -8.33 -3.42 -8.30
N PHE A 47 -7.27 -2.94 -7.65
CA PHE A 47 -6.44 -1.83 -8.15
C PHE A 47 -5.06 -2.32 -8.60
N ARG A 48 -4.31 -1.48 -9.30
CA ARG A 48 -2.90 -1.77 -9.63
C ARG A 48 -2.04 -0.63 -9.10
N ALA A 49 -0.90 -0.98 -8.52
CA ALA A 49 0.11 -0.05 -8.04
C ALA A 49 1.47 -0.45 -8.58
N THR A 50 2.35 0.52 -8.72
CA THR A 50 3.75 0.33 -9.09
C THR A 50 4.63 1.08 -8.09
N PRO A 51 5.84 0.59 -7.79
CA PRO A 51 6.83 1.40 -7.08
C PRO A 51 7.11 2.66 -7.89
N GLN A 52 7.30 3.79 -7.21
CA GLN A 52 7.83 5.01 -7.80
C GLN A 52 9.33 5.08 -7.57
#